data_AF-A0A1E1XRJ2-F1
#
_entry.id   AF-A0A1E1XRJ2-F1
#
_cell.length_a   1.000
_cell.length_b   1.000
_cell.length_c   1.000
_cell.angle_alpha   90.00
_cell.angle_beta   90.00
_cell.angle_gamma   90.00
#
_symmetry.space_group_name_H-M   'P 1'
#
loop_
_entity.id
_entity.type
_entity.pdbx_description
1 polymer ?
#
loop_
_entity_poly.entity_id
_entity_poly.type
_entity_poly.pdbx_seq_one_letter_code
_entity_poly.pdbx_strand_id
1 'polypeptide(L)'
;MISVTAKEGPLIFLFHPSDKVLQDDLSSCEIEELRAFIEGLFRAVLKDSAIPLAIDYMEGAPQNDVIALRERAAEFLGNYLFHCPTRKFAEKYSTKGIKVYAMVFGHRSKKSRHPEWFGTTHMEELPFVFGIPFTDPSNYTDEDREFSEYIMKSLAEFARNGKPVLPDGKKWPEFSSEHPDFLWLQPGNYSWAKN
;
A
#
# COMPACT_ATOMS: atom_id res chain seq x y z
N MET A 1 -13.85 -5.58 -7.77
CA MET A 1 -12.44 -5.20 -7.90
C MET A 1 -11.98 -4.64 -6.56
N ILE A 2 -10.77 -4.96 -6.13
CA ILE A 2 -10.19 -4.57 -4.83
C ILE A 2 -8.74 -4.14 -5.04
N SER A 3 -8.20 -3.32 -4.14
CA SER A 3 -6.84 -2.82 -4.24
C SER A 3 -6.21 -2.59 -2.88
N VAL A 4 -4.88 -2.59 -2.88
CA VAL A 4 -4.01 -2.09 -1.81
C VAL A 4 -2.88 -1.27 -2.43
N THR A 5 -2.26 -0.39 -1.67
CA THR A 5 -1.00 0.27 -2.07
C THR A 5 0.19 -0.63 -1.75
N ALA A 6 1.37 -0.39 -2.33
CA ALA A 6 2.53 -1.25 -2.09
C ALA A 6 3.10 -1.17 -0.66
N LYS A 7 2.90 -0.04 0.03
CA LYS A 7 3.33 0.15 1.43
C LYS A 7 2.21 0.76 2.26
N GLU A 8 1.22 -0.02 2.67
CA GLU A 8 0.05 0.52 3.39
C GLU A 8 0.34 1.12 4.78
N GLY A 9 1.44 0.71 5.42
CA GLY A 9 1.74 1.07 6.82
C GLY A 9 2.27 2.47 7.10
N PRO A 10 3.26 3.00 6.34
CA PRO A 10 3.94 4.26 6.63
C PRO A 10 3.03 5.46 6.94
N LEU A 11 1.89 5.62 6.25
CA LEU A 11 0.96 6.72 6.48
C LEU A 11 0.48 6.82 7.95
N ILE A 12 0.39 5.70 8.67
CA ILE A 12 -0.04 5.67 10.07
C ILE A 12 0.91 6.48 10.98
N PHE A 13 2.19 6.60 10.60
CA PHE A 13 3.17 7.36 11.38
C PHE A 13 2.93 8.87 11.33
N LEU A 14 2.06 9.38 10.44
CA LEU A 14 1.61 10.78 10.47
C LEU A 14 0.87 11.13 11.76
N PHE A 15 0.36 10.14 12.49
CA PHE A 15 -0.26 10.35 13.80
C PHE A 15 0.76 10.42 14.95
N HIS A 16 2.06 10.27 14.67
CA HIS A 16 3.10 10.47 15.68
C HIS A 16 3.14 11.94 16.12
N PRO A 17 3.23 12.25 17.42
CA PRO A 17 3.28 13.64 17.92
C PRO A 17 4.49 14.47 17.45
N SER A 18 5.50 13.82 16.89
CA SER A 18 6.76 14.42 16.44
C SER A 18 7.06 14.01 15.00
N ASP A 19 7.29 14.99 14.15
CA ASP A 19 7.56 14.83 12.72
C ASP A 19 8.93 14.20 12.45
N LYS A 20 9.77 14.03 13.48
CA LYS A 20 11.09 13.38 13.35
C LYS A 20 10.99 11.96 12.80
N VAL A 21 9.97 11.19 13.23
CA VAL A 21 9.79 9.81 12.78
C VAL A 21 9.38 9.71 11.31
N LEU A 22 8.93 10.83 10.74
CA LEU A 22 8.55 10.94 9.33
C LEU A 22 9.76 11.17 8.43
N GLN A 23 10.90 11.60 8.97
CA GLN A 23 12.07 11.92 8.14
C GLN A 23 12.73 10.66 7.60
N ASP A 24 13.40 10.77 6.45
CA ASP A 24 14.22 9.67 5.92
C ASP A 24 15.44 9.40 6.80
N ASP A 25 16.05 10.46 7.34
CA ASP A 25 17.12 10.37 8.33
C ASP A 25 16.55 10.38 9.76
N LEU A 26 16.81 9.30 10.50
CA LEU A 26 16.41 9.13 11.89
C LEU A 26 17.56 9.28 12.89
N SER A 27 18.69 9.87 12.48
CA SER A 27 19.87 10.10 13.35
C SER A 27 19.56 10.87 14.64
N SER A 28 18.47 11.65 14.66
CA SER A 28 18.02 12.44 15.81
C SER A 28 16.89 11.79 16.63
N CYS A 29 16.56 10.53 16.33
CA CYS A 29 15.49 9.77 16.97
C CYS A 29 16.06 8.75 17.94
N GLU A 30 15.64 8.81 19.20
CA GLU A 30 16.01 7.81 20.20
C GLU A 30 15.22 6.53 19.99
N ILE A 31 15.90 5.38 19.93
CA ILE A 31 15.26 4.10 19.62
C ILE A 31 14.20 3.70 20.65
N GLU A 32 14.43 4.01 21.93
CA GLU A 32 13.52 3.66 23.02
C GLU A 32 12.24 4.50 22.98
N GLU A 33 12.33 5.78 22.59
CA GLU A 33 11.16 6.64 22.39
C GLU A 33 10.30 6.13 21.23
N LEU A 34 10.94 5.80 20.11
CA LEU A 34 10.25 5.23 18.96
C LEU A 34 9.58 3.88 19.31
N ARG A 35 10.29 3.00 20.02
CA ARG A 35 9.75 1.71 20.47
C ARG A 35 8.51 1.91 21.33
N ALA A 36 8.59 2.76 22.35
CA ALA A 36 7.47 3.05 23.24
C ALA A 36 6.25 3.59 22.49
N PHE A 37 6.47 4.47 21.49
CA PHE A 37 5.39 4.92 20.62
C PHE A 37 4.77 3.77 19.82
N ILE A 38 5.58 2.96 19.14
CA ILE A 38 5.08 1.87 18.29
C ILE A 38 4.27 0.88 19.12
N GLU A 39 4.72 0.52 20.32
CA GLU A 39 3.97 -0.34 21.22
C GLU A 39 2.63 0.27 21.65
N GLY A 40 2.61 1.58 21.94
CA GLY A 40 1.39 2.32 22.22
C GLY A 40 0.43 2.29 21.03
N LEU A 41 0.95 2.49 19.81
CA LEU A 41 0.20 2.43 18.57
C LEU A 41 -0.38 1.02 18.33
N PHE A 42 0.41 -0.04 18.57
CA PHE A 42 -0.06 -1.42 18.48
C PHE A 42 -1.23 -1.67 19.43
N ARG A 43 -1.15 -1.20 20.67
CA ARG A 43 -2.25 -1.33 21.66
C ARG A 43 -3.49 -0.53 21.27
N ALA A 44 -3.33 0.59 20.55
CA ALA A 44 -4.44 1.41 20.12
C ALA A 44 -5.17 0.86 18.88
N VAL A 45 -4.45 0.21 17.97
CA VAL A 45 -4.94 -0.12 16.63
C VAL A 45 -5.17 -1.62 16.42
N LEU A 46 -4.38 -2.47 17.07
CA LEU A 46 -4.46 -3.92 16.91
C LEU A 46 -5.44 -4.54 17.91
N LYS A 47 -5.92 -5.74 17.57
CA LYS A 47 -6.59 -6.60 18.56
C LYS A 47 -5.56 -7.14 19.55
N ASP A 48 -5.94 -7.33 20.81
CA ASP A 48 -5.08 -7.86 21.87
C ASP A 48 -4.34 -9.15 21.46
N SER A 49 -5.03 -10.03 20.74
CA SER A 49 -4.46 -11.30 20.27
C SER A 49 -3.33 -11.15 19.25
N ALA A 50 -3.21 -9.99 18.59
CA ALA A 50 -2.21 -9.71 17.57
C ALA A 50 -1.01 -8.93 18.11
N ILE A 51 -1.12 -8.30 19.29
CA ILE A 51 -0.07 -7.47 19.87
C ILE A 51 1.23 -8.27 20.10
N PRO A 52 1.22 -9.49 20.68
CA PRO A 52 2.46 -10.25 20.89
C PRO A 52 3.19 -10.55 19.57
N LEU A 53 2.43 -10.86 18.51
CA LEU A 53 3.00 -11.10 17.19
C LEU A 53 3.57 -9.81 16.57
N ALA A 54 2.91 -8.67 16.78
CA ALA A 54 3.38 -7.38 16.30
C ALA A 54 4.71 -6.98 16.95
N ILE A 55 4.82 -7.19 18.27
CA ILE A 55 6.04 -6.94 19.05
C ILE A 55 7.16 -7.86 18.55
N ASP A 56 6.93 -9.16 18.48
CA ASP A 56 7.93 -10.13 17.99
C ASP A 56 8.39 -9.79 16.56
N TYR A 57 7.46 -9.43 15.68
CA TYR A 57 7.78 -9.02 14.31
C TYR A 57 8.66 -7.77 14.28
N MET A 58 8.33 -6.74 15.07
CA MET A 58 9.10 -5.50 15.20
C MET A 58 10.49 -5.76 15.80
N GLU A 59 10.58 -6.59 16.85
CA GLU A 59 11.83 -6.93 17.55
C GLU A 59 12.80 -7.77 16.72
N GLY A 60 12.34 -8.33 15.59
CA GLY A 60 13.21 -8.87 14.55
C GLY A 60 14.11 -7.83 13.86
N ALA A 61 14.00 -6.54 14.19
CA ALA A 61 14.93 -5.49 13.74
C ALA A 61 16.34 -5.69 14.34
N PRO A 62 17.41 -5.38 13.59
CA PRO A 62 18.76 -5.34 14.16
C PRO A 62 18.85 -4.42 15.38
N GLN A 63 19.69 -4.78 16.34
CA GLN A 63 19.87 -4.00 17.56
C GLN A 63 20.37 -2.57 17.22
N ASN A 64 19.76 -1.56 17.87
CA ASN A 64 20.05 -0.14 17.68
C ASN A 64 19.78 0.40 16.26
N ASP A 65 19.04 -0.34 15.43
CA ASP A 65 18.62 0.12 14.11
C ASP A 65 17.21 0.74 14.16
N VAL A 66 17.18 2.06 14.31
CA VAL A 66 15.94 2.85 14.41
C VAL A 66 15.13 2.79 13.11
N ILE A 67 15.79 2.75 11.95
CA ILE A 67 15.14 2.69 10.65
C ILE A 67 14.46 1.33 10.49
N ALA A 68 15.18 0.24 10.73
CA ALA A 68 14.62 -1.11 10.65
C ALA A 68 13.46 -1.31 11.63
N LEU A 69 13.56 -0.76 12.85
CA LEU A 69 12.47 -0.81 13.83
C LEU A 69 11.19 -0.15 13.29
N ARG A 70 11.31 1.08 12.74
CA ARG A 70 10.19 1.81 12.13
C ARG A 70 9.60 1.05 10.95
N GLU A 71 10.45 0.60 10.02
CA GLU A 71 10.01 -0.03 8.78
C GLU A 71 9.32 -1.37 9.03
N ARG A 72 9.82 -2.20 9.94
CA ARG A 72 9.17 -3.46 10.33
C ARG A 72 7.83 -3.23 11.00
N ALA A 73 7.73 -2.22 11.87
CA ALA A 73 6.47 -1.85 12.48
C ALA A 73 5.44 -1.36 11.45
N ALA A 74 5.86 -0.51 10.51
CA ALA A 74 5.02 -0.07 9.39
C ALA A 74 4.58 -1.25 8.52
N GLU A 75 5.50 -2.15 8.15
CA GLU A 75 5.19 -3.36 7.38
C GLU A 75 4.16 -4.23 8.10
N PHE A 76 4.33 -4.47 9.40
CA PHE A 76 3.36 -5.24 10.18
C PHE A 76 1.98 -4.60 10.17
N LEU A 77 1.90 -3.29 10.43
CA LEU A 77 0.63 -2.55 10.42
C LEU A 77 -0.04 -2.60 9.05
N GLY A 78 0.71 -2.38 7.97
CA GLY A 78 0.21 -2.47 6.60
C GLY A 78 -0.34 -3.87 6.29
N ASN A 79 0.40 -4.91 6.68
CA ASN A 79 0.00 -6.30 6.48
C ASN A 79 -1.26 -6.65 7.28
N TYR A 80 -1.29 -6.28 8.56
CA TYR A 80 -2.38 -6.63 9.46
C TYR A 80 -3.69 -5.90 9.13
N LEU A 81 -3.61 -4.60 8.81
CA LEU A 81 -4.79 -3.75 8.62
C LEU A 81 -5.32 -3.77 7.20
N PHE A 82 -4.47 -3.96 6.19
CA PHE A 82 -4.83 -3.78 4.78
C PHE A 82 -4.56 -5.02 3.93
N HIS A 83 -3.31 -5.45 3.78
CA HIS A 83 -2.97 -6.53 2.83
C HIS A 83 -3.64 -7.87 3.17
N CYS A 84 -3.45 -8.39 4.39
CA CYS A 84 -4.00 -9.70 4.77
C CYS A 84 -5.53 -9.73 4.79
N PRO A 85 -6.24 -8.72 5.36
CA PRO A 85 -7.71 -8.68 5.28
C PRO A 85 -8.22 -8.59 3.84
N THR A 86 -7.58 -7.80 2.98
CA THR A 86 -7.97 -7.67 1.56
C THR A 86 -7.77 -8.98 0.81
N ARG A 87 -6.65 -9.70 1.04
CA ARG A 87 -6.43 -11.03 0.45
C ARG A 87 -7.47 -12.05 0.92
N LYS A 88 -7.76 -12.10 2.24
CA LYS A 88 -8.82 -12.97 2.78
C LYS A 88 -10.19 -12.65 2.21
N PHE A 89 -10.49 -11.37 2.00
CA PHE A 89 -11.72 -10.94 1.33
C PHE A 89 -11.75 -11.46 -0.12
N ALA A 90 -10.65 -11.32 -0.86
CA ALA A 90 -10.52 -11.84 -2.22
C ALA A 90 -10.79 -13.34 -2.30
N GLU A 91 -10.10 -14.13 -1.48
CA GLU A 91 -10.22 -15.60 -1.38
C GLU A 91 -11.66 -16.03 -1.06
N LYS A 92 -12.30 -15.36 -0.10
CA LYS A 92 -13.67 -15.68 0.32
C LYS A 92 -14.70 -15.47 -0.80
N TYR A 93 -14.49 -14.50 -1.68
CA TYR A 93 -15.43 -14.20 -2.75
C TYR A 93 -15.12 -14.97 -4.03
N SER A 94 -13.84 -15.21 -4.35
CA SER A 94 -13.45 -16.03 -5.51
C SER A 94 -13.98 -17.46 -5.39
N THR A 95 -13.98 -18.03 -4.19
CA THR A 95 -14.54 -19.37 -3.91
C THR A 95 -16.05 -19.48 -4.04
N LYS A 96 -16.77 -18.35 -4.17
CA LYS A 96 -18.23 -18.31 -4.35
C LYS A 96 -18.66 -18.14 -5.81
N GLY A 97 -17.73 -18.31 -6.76
CA GLY A 97 -17.99 -18.07 -8.18
C GLY A 97 -18.12 -16.59 -8.54
N ILE A 98 -17.73 -15.68 -7.63
CA ILE A 98 -17.71 -14.25 -7.89
C ILE A 98 -16.36 -13.88 -8.50
N LYS A 99 -16.38 -13.16 -9.62
CA LYS A 99 -15.17 -12.68 -10.28
C LYS A 99 -14.52 -11.59 -9.45
N VAL A 100 -13.30 -11.86 -8.98
CA VAL A 100 -12.50 -10.91 -8.21
C VAL A 100 -11.34 -10.44 -9.07
N TYR A 101 -11.08 -9.13 -9.07
CA TYR A 101 -9.91 -8.53 -9.68
C TYR A 101 -9.18 -7.77 -8.58
N ALA A 102 -7.93 -8.13 -8.33
CA ALA A 102 -7.12 -7.60 -7.25
C ALA A 102 -5.85 -6.93 -7.82
N MET A 103 -5.48 -5.78 -7.27
CA MET A 103 -4.26 -5.05 -7.63
C MET A 103 -3.46 -4.56 -6.44
N VAL A 104 -2.16 -4.43 -6.65
CA VAL A 104 -1.28 -3.59 -5.83
C VAL A 104 -0.97 -2.33 -6.63
N PHE A 105 -1.32 -1.17 -6.09
CA PHE A 105 -0.91 0.12 -6.62
C PHE A 105 0.54 0.38 -6.21
N GLY A 106 1.46 0.27 -7.17
CA GLY A 106 2.90 0.31 -6.96
C GLY A 106 3.58 1.59 -7.45
N HIS A 107 2.81 2.57 -7.94
CA HIS A 107 3.36 3.78 -8.52
C HIS A 107 3.51 4.91 -7.50
N ARG A 108 4.72 5.48 -7.41
CA ARG A 108 5.01 6.70 -6.65
C ARG A 108 5.33 7.81 -7.63
N SER A 109 4.58 8.92 -7.58
CA SER A 109 4.89 10.08 -8.41
C SER A 109 6.28 10.63 -8.06
N LYS A 110 7.05 11.01 -9.08
CA LYS A 110 8.32 11.75 -8.91
C LYS A 110 8.14 13.12 -8.27
N LYS A 111 6.89 13.61 -8.19
CA LYS A 111 6.50 14.86 -7.52
C LYS A 111 5.83 14.61 -6.17
N SER A 112 5.82 13.38 -5.66
CA SER A 112 5.29 13.08 -4.32
C SER A 112 5.99 13.95 -3.27
N ARG A 113 5.20 14.49 -2.34
CA ARG A 113 5.70 15.30 -1.22
C ARG A 113 5.97 14.47 0.02
N HIS A 114 5.61 13.19 0.00
CA HIS A 114 5.88 12.29 1.10
C HIS A 114 7.39 11.98 1.17
N PRO A 115 7.93 11.74 2.38
CA PRO A 115 9.29 11.22 2.57
C PRO A 115 9.55 9.97 1.73
N GLU A 116 10.80 9.70 1.36
CA GLU A 116 11.09 8.61 0.42
C GLU A 116 10.79 7.23 1.00
N TRP A 117 11.02 7.03 2.30
CA TRP A 117 10.75 5.77 2.99
C TRP A 117 9.27 5.35 2.94
N PHE A 118 8.34 6.30 2.76
CA PHE A 118 6.90 6.01 2.59
C PHE A 118 6.66 5.12 1.36
N GLY A 119 7.50 5.22 0.32
CA GLY A 119 7.27 4.58 -0.96
C GLY A 119 5.89 4.94 -1.52
N THR A 120 5.15 3.94 -1.97
CA THR A 120 3.75 4.09 -2.42
C THR A 120 2.83 3.75 -1.26
N THR A 121 2.57 4.73 -0.40
CA THR A 121 1.81 4.50 0.83
C THR A 121 0.30 4.56 0.68
N HIS A 122 -0.43 4.24 1.75
CA HIS A 122 -1.87 4.29 1.81
C HIS A 122 -2.41 5.63 1.25
N MET A 123 -3.47 5.55 0.44
CA MET A 123 -4.12 6.67 -0.25
C MET A 123 -3.37 7.28 -1.44
N GLU A 124 -2.12 6.89 -1.74
CA GLU A 124 -1.37 7.43 -2.89
C GLU A 124 -2.04 7.11 -4.25
N GLU A 125 -2.93 6.11 -4.30
CA GLU A 125 -3.68 5.78 -5.51
C GLU A 125 -4.85 6.73 -5.78
N LEU A 126 -5.41 7.37 -4.76
CA LEU A 126 -6.64 8.16 -4.87
C LEU A 126 -6.54 9.28 -5.92
N PRO A 127 -5.46 10.09 -5.96
CA PRO A 127 -5.34 11.13 -6.98
C PRO A 127 -5.41 10.59 -8.41
N PHE A 128 -4.86 9.39 -8.65
CA PHE A 128 -4.85 8.75 -9.97
C PHE A 128 -6.22 8.18 -10.33
N VAL A 129 -6.95 7.63 -9.35
CA VAL A 129 -8.33 7.14 -9.50
C VAL A 129 -9.28 8.29 -9.88
N PHE A 130 -9.10 9.48 -9.29
CA PHE A 130 -9.99 10.63 -9.49
C PHE A 130 -9.53 11.62 -10.57
N GLY A 131 -8.43 11.33 -11.28
CA GLY A 131 -7.95 12.18 -12.37
C GLY A 131 -7.33 13.51 -11.92
N ILE A 132 -6.85 13.61 -10.68
CA ILE A 132 -6.18 14.80 -10.16
C ILE A 132 -4.94 15.20 -10.99
N PRO A 133 -4.14 14.27 -11.56
CA PRO A 133 -3.05 14.65 -12.46
C PRO A 133 -3.46 15.53 -13.66
N PHE A 134 -4.73 15.49 -14.08
CA PHE A 134 -5.27 16.34 -15.15
C PHE A 134 -5.74 17.72 -14.67
N THR A 135 -6.25 17.81 -13.44
CA THR A 135 -6.77 19.06 -12.87
C THR A 135 -5.69 19.87 -12.16
N ASP A 136 -4.60 19.23 -11.73
CA ASP A 136 -3.43 19.86 -11.14
C ASP A 136 -2.12 19.38 -11.81
N PRO A 137 -1.90 19.70 -13.10
CA PRO A 137 -0.72 19.24 -13.84
C PRO A 137 0.60 19.79 -13.26
N SER A 138 0.54 20.82 -12.41
CA SER A 138 1.72 21.41 -11.78
C SER A 138 2.36 20.44 -10.77
N ASN A 139 1.55 19.66 -10.06
CA ASN A 139 1.99 18.70 -9.04
C ASN A 139 2.16 17.27 -9.57
N TYR A 140 1.95 17.02 -10.86
CA TYR A 140 2.12 15.70 -11.48
C TYR A 140 2.97 15.75 -12.76
N THR A 141 3.54 14.61 -13.13
CA THR A 141 4.31 14.44 -14.37
C THR A 141 3.43 13.98 -15.52
N ASP A 142 3.97 13.96 -16.73
CA ASP A 142 3.26 13.45 -17.92
C ASP A 142 3.01 11.94 -17.78
N GLU A 143 4.00 11.20 -17.26
CA GLU A 143 3.88 9.79 -16.89
C GLU A 143 2.77 9.55 -15.85
N ASP A 144 2.62 10.44 -14.87
CA ASP A 144 1.53 10.36 -13.90
C ASP A 144 0.15 10.53 -14.55
N ARG A 145 0.03 11.42 -15.54
CA ARG A 145 -1.22 11.64 -16.28
C ARG A 145 -1.57 10.44 -17.14
N GLU A 146 -0.62 9.90 -17.88
CA GLU A 146 -0.80 8.67 -18.66
C GLU A 146 -1.22 7.50 -17.77
N PHE A 147 -0.59 7.36 -16.62
CA PHE A 147 -0.94 6.32 -15.66
C PHE A 147 -2.31 6.54 -15.01
N SER A 148 -2.69 7.78 -14.72
CA SER A 148 -4.03 8.11 -14.21
C SER A 148 -5.12 7.82 -15.25
N GLU A 149 -4.89 8.15 -16.53
CA GLU A 149 -5.80 7.78 -17.62
C GLU A 149 -6.03 6.27 -17.66
N TYR A 150 -4.94 5.51 -17.53
CA TYR A 150 -5.00 4.07 -17.48
C TYR A 150 -5.86 3.56 -16.32
N ILE A 151 -5.58 4.00 -15.09
CA ILE A 151 -6.34 3.57 -13.90
C ILE A 151 -7.83 3.92 -14.08
N MET A 152 -8.16 5.14 -14.48
CA MET A 152 -9.54 5.56 -14.73
C MET A 152 -10.23 4.70 -15.79
N LYS A 153 -9.53 4.37 -16.88
CA LYS A 153 -10.07 3.51 -17.95
C LYS A 153 -10.34 2.09 -17.44
N SER A 154 -9.41 1.49 -16.70
CA SER A 154 -9.61 0.15 -16.14
C SER A 154 -10.79 0.11 -15.18
N LEU A 155 -10.93 1.14 -14.33
CA LEU A 155 -12.08 1.31 -13.43
C LEU A 155 -13.40 1.47 -14.18
N ALA A 156 -13.42 2.30 -15.22
CA ALA A 156 -14.61 2.55 -16.03
C ALA A 156 -15.06 1.29 -16.79
N GLU A 157 -14.13 0.50 -17.33
CA GLU A 157 -14.46 -0.77 -17.97
C GLU A 157 -15.01 -1.78 -16.96
N PHE A 158 -14.40 -1.90 -15.78
CA PHE A 158 -14.94 -2.76 -14.72
C PHE A 158 -16.36 -2.34 -14.32
N ALA A 159 -16.63 -1.04 -14.17
CA ALA A 159 -17.96 -0.53 -13.85
C ALA A 159 -18.97 -0.82 -14.97
N ARG A 160 -18.56 -0.75 -16.23
CA ARG A 160 -19.45 -0.95 -17.39
C ARG A 160 -19.80 -2.42 -17.64
N ASN A 161 -18.82 -3.32 -17.53
CA ASN A 161 -18.96 -4.70 -18.02
C ASN A 161 -18.46 -5.78 -17.04
N GLY A 162 -17.99 -5.39 -15.85
CA GLY A 162 -17.46 -6.29 -14.83
C GLY A 162 -16.06 -6.81 -15.11
N LYS A 163 -15.33 -6.28 -16.10
CA LYS A 163 -13.99 -6.71 -16.49
C LYS A 163 -13.07 -5.50 -16.69
N PRO A 164 -12.01 -5.33 -15.87
CA PRO A 164 -11.04 -4.29 -16.10
C PRO A 164 -10.09 -4.67 -17.25
N VAL A 165 -9.41 -3.67 -17.81
CA VAL A 165 -8.49 -3.82 -18.95
C VAL A 165 -7.08 -3.36 -18.59
N LEU A 166 -6.07 -4.02 -19.16
CA LEU A 166 -4.66 -3.56 -19.11
C LEU A 166 -4.39 -2.52 -20.21
N PRO A 167 -3.31 -1.70 -20.10
CA PRO A 167 -3.05 -0.65 -21.08
C PRO A 167 -2.67 -1.22 -22.46
N ASP A 168 -2.04 -2.40 -22.48
CA ASP A 168 -1.69 -3.14 -23.70
C ASP A 168 -2.87 -3.96 -24.26
N GLY A 169 -4.08 -3.78 -23.73
CA GLY A 169 -5.27 -4.51 -24.13
C GLY A 169 -5.31 -5.96 -23.68
N LYS A 170 -4.32 -6.44 -22.91
CA LYS A 170 -4.38 -7.77 -22.31
C LYS A 170 -5.50 -7.85 -21.29
N LYS A 171 -5.97 -9.08 -21.06
CA LYS A 171 -7.00 -9.34 -20.05
C LYS A 171 -6.39 -9.16 -18.68
N TRP A 172 -7.09 -8.40 -17.82
CA TRP A 172 -6.81 -8.44 -16.40
C TRP A 172 -7.25 -9.83 -15.87
N PRO A 173 -6.34 -10.59 -15.26
CA PRO A 173 -6.63 -11.92 -14.73
C PRO A 173 -7.58 -11.87 -13.54
N GLU A 174 -8.45 -12.87 -13.42
CA GLU A 174 -9.29 -13.06 -12.25
C GLU A 174 -8.44 -13.62 -11.10
N PHE A 175 -8.58 -13.05 -9.91
CA PHE A 175 -7.99 -13.59 -8.69
C PHE A 175 -8.62 -14.94 -8.37
N SER A 176 -7.81 -15.94 -8.02
CA SER A 176 -8.27 -17.23 -7.53
C SER A 176 -7.44 -17.68 -6.33
N SER A 177 -7.98 -18.59 -5.52
CA SER A 177 -7.21 -19.18 -4.40
C SER A 177 -6.06 -20.08 -4.89
N GLU A 178 -6.13 -20.56 -6.14
CA GLU A 178 -5.08 -21.35 -6.79
C GLU A 178 -3.95 -20.46 -7.35
N HIS A 179 -4.29 -19.21 -7.71
CA HIS A 179 -3.39 -18.19 -8.23
C HIS A 179 -3.66 -16.87 -7.48
N PRO A 180 -3.21 -16.74 -6.21
CA PRO A 180 -3.54 -15.62 -5.34
C PRO A 180 -2.72 -14.36 -5.66
N ASP A 181 -2.33 -14.17 -6.92
CA ASP A 181 -1.48 -13.07 -7.33
C ASP A 181 -2.32 -11.80 -7.50
N PHE A 182 -1.83 -10.70 -6.92
CA PHE A 182 -2.38 -9.38 -7.19
C PHE A 182 -1.64 -8.79 -8.38
N LEU A 183 -2.35 -8.09 -9.25
CA LEU A 183 -1.70 -7.41 -10.37
C LEU A 183 -0.94 -6.17 -9.85
N TRP A 184 0.37 -6.12 -10.07
CA TRP A 184 1.16 -4.93 -9.76
C TRP A 184 0.91 -3.87 -10.83
N LEU A 185 0.53 -2.66 -10.41
CA LEU A 185 0.31 -1.54 -11.30
C LEU A 185 1.33 -0.44 -11.06
N GLN A 186 2.21 -0.26 -12.04
CA GLN A 186 3.18 0.83 -12.10
C GLN A 186 3.46 1.16 -13.57
N PRO A 187 3.77 2.41 -13.94
CA PRO A 187 4.23 2.76 -15.27
C PRO A 187 5.35 1.82 -15.74
N GLY A 188 5.16 1.21 -16.92
CA GLY A 188 6.11 0.26 -17.50
C GLY A 188 6.19 -1.12 -16.81
N ASN A 189 5.47 -1.36 -15.72
CA ASN A 189 5.49 -2.63 -14.99
C ASN A 189 4.07 -3.07 -14.59
N TYR A 190 3.51 -4.00 -15.37
CA TYR A 190 2.23 -4.66 -15.14
C TYR A 190 2.42 -6.16 -14.85
N SER A 191 3.29 -6.45 -13.90
CA SER A 191 3.68 -7.81 -13.54
C SER A 191 2.86 -8.36 -12.37
N TRP A 192 3.12 -9.60 -12.02
CA TRP A 192 2.47 -10.29 -10.92
C TRP A 192 3.18 -9.98 -9.61
N ALA A 193 2.46 -9.42 -8.64
CA ALA A 193 2.93 -9.34 -7.27
C ALA A 193 2.57 -10.64 -6.56
N LYS A 194 3.59 -11.42 -6.18
CA LYS A 194 3.42 -12.46 -5.17
C LYS A 194 3.31 -11.76 -3.82
N ASN A 195 2.09 -11.61 -3.30
CA ASN A 195 1.82 -11.13 -1.94
C ASN A 195 1.75 -12.29 -0.94
#